data_AF-A0AAD2F755-F1
#
_entry.id   AF-A0AAD2F755-F1
#
_cell.length_a   1.000
_cell.length_b   1.000
_cell.length_c   1.000
_cell.angle_alpha   90.00
_cell.angle_beta   90.00
_cell.angle_gamma   90.00
#
_symmetry.space_group_name_H-M   'P 1'
#
loop_
_entity.id
_entity.type
_entity.pdbx_description
1 polymer ?
#
loop_
_entity_poly.entity_id
_entity_poly.type
_entity_poly.pdbx_seq_one_letter_code
_entity_poly.pdbx_strand_id
1 'polypeptide(L)'
;MYRDIKVKRISAGSMLKLIAIGLYLSIVPLSLLVGVLSLFGIGRVMWNGRPLYGLTALIASPFVGVFLATMLTAIVWAGCSFGLWVFSKYRPIVLELQEADLPGSER
;
A
#
# COMPACT_ATOMS: atom_id res chain seq x y z
N MET A 1 26.32 -0.98 4.77
CA MET A 1 27.06 -1.68 3.70
C MET A 1 26.02 -2.37 2.83
N TYR A 2 25.94 -2.06 1.54
CA TYR A 2 25.02 -2.72 0.61
C TYR A 2 25.69 -3.99 0.10
N ARG A 3 24.99 -5.13 0.15
CA ARG A 3 25.53 -6.40 -0.32
C ARG A 3 24.63 -6.92 -1.43
N ASP A 4 25.19 -7.09 -2.62
CA ASP A 4 24.48 -7.64 -3.78
C ASP A 4 24.21 -9.13 -3.55
N ILE A 5 22.96 -9.48 -3.24
CA ILE A 5 22.54 -10.86 -3.13
C ILE A 5 21.69 -11.17 -4.36
N LYS A 6 22.15 -12.13 -5.18
CA LYS A 6 21.36 -12.64 -6.32
C LYS A 6 20.19 -13.47 -5.81
N VAL A 7 19.05 -12.83 -5.59
CA VAL A 7 17.82 -13.50 -5.15
C VAL A 7 17.11 -14.09 -6.38
N LYS A 8 16.93 -15.42 -6.40
CA LYS A 8 16.31 -16.13 -7.54
C LYS A 8 14.84 -15.72 -7.77
N ARG A 9 14.09 -15.42 -6.71
CA ARG A 9 12.69 -14.96 -6.75
C ARG A 9 12.35 -14.13 -5.52
N ILE A 10 11.64 -13.00 -5.71
CA ILE A 10 10.93 -12.32 -4.62
C ILE A 10 9.64 -13.09 -4.34
N SER A 11 9.35 -13.33 -3.07
CA SER A 11 8.07 -13.89 -2.66
C SER A 11 6.96 -12.86 -2.87
N ALA A 12 5.84 -13.28 -3.46
CA ALA A 12 4.64 -12.46 -3.62
C ALA A 12 4.17 -11.86 -2.28
N GLY A 13 4.43 -12.54 -1.15
CA GLY A 13 4.12 -12.05 0.18
C GLY A 13 4.95 -10.83 0.61
N SER A 14 6.23 -10.76 0.23
CA SER A 14 7.07 -9.59 0.54
C SER A 14 6.66 -8.37 -0.29
N MET A 15 6.30 -8.57 -1.56
CA MET A 15 5.71 -7.50 -2.38
C MET A 15 4.39 -7.00 -1.82
N LEU A 16 3.52 -7.91 -1.36
CA LEU A 16 2.25 -7.53 -0.73
C LEU A 16 2.49 -6.61 0.47
N LYS A 17 3.43 -6.95 1.35
CA LYS A 17 3.75 -6.13 2.52
C LYS A 17 4.23 -4.74 2.13
N LEU A 18 5.13 -4.65 1.15
CA LEU A 18 5.66 -3.36 0.68
C LEU A 18 4.57 -2.47 0.07
N ILE A 19 3.77 -3.05 -0.85
CA ILE A 19 2.67 -2.35 -1.53
C ILE A 19 1.61 -1.93 -0.52
N ALA A 20 1.23 -2.82 0.41
CA ALA A 20 0.26 -2.53 1.45
C ALA A 20 0.73 -1.37 2.34
N ILE A 21 1.97 -1.41 2.87
CA ILE A 21 2.47 -0.34 3.73
C ILE A 21 2.48 1.00 3.00
N GLY A 22 2.94 1.03 1.74
CA GLY A 22 2.94 2.26 0.94
C GLY A 22 1.53 2.80 0.68
N LEU A 23 0.61 1.96 0.22
CA LEU A 23 -0.76 2.39 -0.08
C LEU A 23 -1.53 2.79 1.17
N TYR A 24 -1.44 2.04 2.25
CA TYR A 24 -2.13 2.38 3.49
C TYR A 24 -1.59 3.69 4.07
N LEU A 25 -0.26 3.88 4.09
CA LEU A 25 0.34 5.09 4.61
C LEU A 25 0.02 6.33 3.77
N SER A 26 -0.22 6.20 2.46
CA SER A 26 -0.61 7.34 1.62
C SER A 26 -2.13 7.57 1.59
N ILE A 27 -2.92 6.53 1.36
CA ILE A 27 -4.36 6.64 1.10
C ILE A 27 -5.16 6.92 2.38
N VAL A 28 -4.80 6.29 3.50
CA VAL A 28 -5.53 6.48 4.76
C VAL A 28 -5.44 7.93 5.24
N PRO A 29 -4.28 8.58 5.39
CA PRO A 29 -4.24 9.99 5.79
C PRO A 29 -4.82 10.93 4.74
N LEU A 30 -4.68 10.63 3.44
CA LEU A 30 -5.33 11.41 2.39
C LEU A 30 -6.85 11.35 2.50
N SER A 31 -7.42 10.17 2.75
CA SER A 31 -8.86 10.00 2.97
C SER A 31 -9.36 10.76 4.21
N LEU A 32 -8.53 10.80 5.26
CA LEU A 32 -8.82 11.52 6.50
C LEU A 32 -8.80 13.03 6.23
N LEU A 33 -7.84 13.53 5.46
CA LEU A 33 -7.74 14.91 5.02
C LEU A 33 -8.96 15.30 4.19
N VAL A 34 -9.39 14.47 3.24
CA VAL A 34 -10.63 14.67 2.47
C VAL A 34 -11.87 14.70 3.37
N GLY A 35 -11.94 13.85 4.39
CA GLY A 35 -13.00 13.88 5.40
C GLY A 35 -13.03 15.19 6.19
N VAL A 36 -11.87 15.71 6.59
CA VAL A 36 -11.76 17.03 7.25
C VAL A 36 -12.19 18.15 6.31
N LEU A 37 -11.77 18.13 5.04
CA LEU A 37 -12.21 19.11 4.04
C LEU A 37 -13.73 19.07 3.79
N SER A 38 -14.37 17.91 3.98
CA SER A 38 -15.82 17.77 3.89
C SER A 38 -16.56 18.53 4.99
N LEU A 39 -15.93 18.74 6.17
CA LEU A 39 -16.50 19.58 7.23
C LEU A 39 -16.65 21.05 6.79
N PHE A 40 -15.74 21.53 5.94
CA PHE A 40 -15.76 22.89 5.41
C PHE A 40 -16.60 23.03 4.13
N GLY A 41 -17.26 21.95 3.68
CA GLY A 41 -18.06 21.94 2.45
C GLY A 41 -17.23 21.87 1.15
N ILE A 42 -15.91 21.70 1.25
CA ILE A 42 -14.97 21.69 0.11
C ILE A 42 -14.78 20.27 -0.46
N GLY A 43 -15.24 19.23 0.24
CA GLY A 43 -15.18 17.83 -0.18
C GLY A 43 -16.48 17.06 0.04
N ARG A 44 -16.75 16.05 -0.80
CA ARG A 44 -17.92 15.16 -0.68
C ARG A 44 -17.45 13.71 -0.63
N VAL A 45 -17.82 12.98 0.42
CA VAL A 45 -17.61 11.54 0.48
C VAL A 45 -18.90 10.88 0.01
N MET A 46 -18.86 10.21 -1.15
CA MET A 46 -20.03 9.48 -1.64
C MET A 46 -20.09 8.10 -0.98
N TRP A 47 -21.22 7.81 -0.32
CA TRP A 47 -21.48 6.50 0.25
C TRP A 47 -22.85 6.01 -0.22
N ASN A 48 -22.87 4.86 -0.91
CA ASN A 48 -24.09 4.28 -1.46
C ASN A 48 -24.94 5.26 -2.29
N GLY A 49 -24.28 6.08 -3.12
CA GLY A 49 -24.93 7.10 -3.96
C GLY A 49 -25.44 8.34 -3.22
N ARG A 50 -25.26 8.43 -1.89
CA ARG A 50 -25.60 9.62 -1.10
C ARG A 50 -24.32 10.40 -0.76
N PRO A 51 -24.26 11.70 -1.06
CA PRO A 51 -23.18 12.54 -0.58
C PRO A 51 -23.32 12.72 0.93
N LEU A 52 -22.37 12.19 1.69
CA LEU A 52 -22.26 12.44 3.12
C LEU A 52 -21.53 13.78 3.32
N TYR A 53 -21.99 14.55 4.31
CA TYR A 53 -21.42 15.85 4.69
C TYR A 53 -21.13 15.89 6.19
N GLY A 54 -20.30 16.84 6.60
CA GLY A 54 -20.08 17.14 8.01
C GLY A 54 -19.48 15.96 8.79
N LEU A 55 -19.89 15.82 10.06
CA LEU A 55 -19.32 14.83 10.97
C LEU A 55 -19.48 13.39 10.48
N THR A 56 -20.56 13.10 9.76
CA THR A 56 -20.82 11.78 9.16
C THR A 56 -19.81 11.45 8.06
N ALA A 57 -19.38 12.46 7.28
CA ALA A 57 -18.33 12.29 6.27
C ALA A 57 -16.95 12.07 6.91
N LEU A 58 -16.66 12.71 8.05
CA LEU A 58 -15.40 12.56 8.79
C LEU A 58 -15.23 11.15 9.36
N ILE A 59 -16.30 10.56 9.90
CA ILE A 59 -16.27 9.20 10.45
C ILE A 59 -16.28 8.16 9.33
N ALA A 60 -17.01 8.42 8.25
CA ALA A 60 -17.06 7.52 7.10
C ALA A 60 -15.75 7.51 6.30
N SER A 61 -15.04 8.64 6.21
CA SER A 61 -13.86 8.77 5.34
C SER A 61 -12.71 7.79 5.64
N PRO A 62 -12.29 7.49 6.88
CA PRO A 62 -11.26 6.48 7.11
C PRO A 62 -11.74 5.07 6.73
N PHE A 63 -13.04 4.76 6.89
CA PHE A 63 -13.62 3.48 6.46
C PHE A 63 -13.57 3.33 4.95
N VAL A 64 -13.98 4.37 4.22
CA VAL A 64 -13.89 4.42 2.75
C VAL A 64 -12.43 4.36 2.30
N GLY A 65 -11.54 5.09 2.98
CA GLY A 65 -10.11 5.12 2.69
C GLY A 65 -9.44 3.75 2.84
N VAL A 66 -9.71 3.04 3.93
CA VAL A 66 -9.20 1.67 4.15
C VAL A 66 -9.78 0.70 3.13
N PHE A 67 -11.08 0.80 2.82
CA PHE A 67 -11.70 -0.04 1.80
C PHE A 67 -11.12 0.21 0.41
N LEU A 68 -10.89 1.47 0.03
CA LEU A 68 -10.24 1.82 -1.23
C LEU A 68 -8.78 1.37 -1.25
N ALA A 69 -8.04 1.56 -0.16
CA ALA A 69 -6.66 1.14 -0.02
C ALA A 69 -6.50 -0.37 -0.16
N THR A 70 -7.39 -1.17 0.44
CA THR A 70 -7.38 -2.64 0.32
C THR A 70 -7.66 -3.09 -1.12
N MET A 71 -8.70 -2.55 -1.75
CA MET A 71 -9.04 -2.85 -3.15
C MET A 71 -7.88 -2.52 -4.10
N LEU A 72 -7.31 -1.31 -3.99
CA LEU A 72 -6.18 -0.91 -4.82
C LEU A 72 -4.94 -1.76 -4.52
N THR A 73 -4.66 -2.05 -3.25
CA THR A 73 -3.55 -2.91 -2.85
C THR A 73 -3.70 -4.28 -3.50
N ALA A 74 -4.89 -4.88 -3.49
CA ALA A 74 -5.15 -6.19 -4.09
C ALA A 74 -4.95 -6.18 -5.61
N ILE A 75 -5.48 -5.17 -6.31
CA ILE A 75 -5.34 -5.04 -7.77
C ILE A 75 -3.88 -4.82 -8.17
N VAL A 76 -3.20 -3.88 -7.51
CA VAL A 76 -1.78 -3.58 -7.77
C VAL A 76 -0.91 -4.77 -7.42
N TRP A 77 -1.16 -5.42 -6.28
CA TRP A 77 -0.44 -6.62 -5.88
C TRP A 77 -0.63 -7.78 -6.88
N ALA A 78 -1.85 -8.02 -7.35
CA ALA A 78 -2.12 -9.07 -8.32
C ALA A 78 -1.40 -8.78 -9.65
N GLY A 79 -1.47 -7.53 -10.14
CA GLY A 79 -0.77 -7.08 -11.34
C GLY A 79 0.76 -7.20 -11.20
N CYS A 80 1.33 -6.73 -10.09
CA CYS A 80 2.75 -6.84 -9.81
C CYS A 80 3.20 -8.29 -9.66
N SER A 81 2.45 -9.13 -8.94
CA SER A 81 2.77 -10.55 -8.75
C SER A 81 2.73 -11.30 -10.09
N PHE A 82 1.73 -11.02 -10.92
CA PHE A 82 1.64 -11.58 -12.26
C PHE A 82 2.79 -11.09 -13.16
N GLY A 83 3.08 -9.79 -13.16
CA GLY A 83 4.20 -9.22 -13.89
C GLY A 83 5.55 -9.82 -13.48
N LEU A 84 5.79 -9.99 -12.17
CA LEU A 84 7.00 -10.63 -11.66
C LEU A 84 7.06 -12.11 -12.03
N TRP A 85 5.93 -12.80 -12.02
CA TRP A 85 5.86 -14.20 -12.44
C TRP A 85 6.23 -14.36 -13.92
N VAL A 86 5.69 -13.50 -14.79
CA VAL A 86 6.04 -13.45 -16.21
C VAL A 86 7.53 -13.11 -16.38
N PHE A 87 8.02 -12.07 -15.70
CA PHE A 87 9.40 -11.62 -15.81
C PHE A 87 10.41 -12.65 -15.30
N SER A 88 10.07 -13.38 -14.24
CA SER A 88 10.90 -14.46 -13.68
C SER A 88 11.12 -15.62 -14.67
N LYS A 89 10.29 -15.76 -15.71
CA LYS A 89 10.49 -16.73 -16.79
C LYS A 89 11.58 -16.29 -17.78
N TYR A 90 11.86 -14.99 -17.88
CA TYR A 90 12.83 -14.43 -18.83
C TYR A 90 14.17 -14.06 -18.19
N ARG A 91 14.19 -13.53 -16.96
CA ARG A 91 15.44 -13.11 -16.29
C ARG A 91 15.35 -13.20 -14.74
N PRO A 92 16.43 -13.60 -14.05
CA PRO A 92 16.53 -13.44 -12.60
C PRO A 92 16.66 -11.96 -12.22
N ILE A 93 16.02 -11.55 -11.13
CA ILE A 93 16.04 -10.18 -10.61
C ILE A 93 17.19 -10.08 -9.61
N VAL A 94 18.07 -9.09 -9.77
CA VAL A 94 19.11 -8.77 -8.78
C VAL A 94 18.54 -7.71 -7.84
N LEU A 95 18.64 -7.94 -6.53
CA LEU A 95 18.16 -7.01 -5.51
C LEU A 95 19.33 -6.57 -4.66
N GLU A 96 19.50 -5.26 -4.52
CA GLU A 96 20.37 -4.70 -3.52
C GLU A 96 19.66 -4.77 -2.16
N LEU A 97 20.19 -5.60 -1.26
CA LEU A 97 19.70 -5.69 0.10
C LEU A 97 20.65 -4.94 1.03
N GLN A 98 20.09 -4.07 1.86
CA GLN A 98 20.80 -3.48 2.98
C GLN A 98 20.62 -4.40 4.18
N GLU A 99 21.71 -4.89 4.76
CA GLU A 99 21.67 -5.65 6.01
C GLU A 99 21.08 -4.74 7.10
N ALA A 100 19.95 -5.15 7.68
CA ALA A 100 19.43 -4.51 8.88
C ALA A 100 20.33 -4.96 10.03
N ASP A 101 20.99 -4.01 10.68
CA ASP A 101 21.84 -4.25 11.84
C ASP A 101 20.94 -4.74 12.99
N LEU A 102 20.79 -6.06 13.11
CA LEU A 102 20.03 -6.70 14.17
C LEU A 102 20.92 -6.68 15.42
N PRO A 103 20.49 -6.04 16.53
CA PRO A 103 21.23 -6.10 17.78
C PRO A 103 21.19 -7.54 18.32
N GLY A 104 22.19 -8.35 17.99
CA GLY A 104 22.32 -9.71 18.54
C GLY A 104 22.98 -10.79 17.68
N SER A 105 23.68 -10.48 16.58
CA SER A 105 24.44 -11.49 15.80
C SER A 105 25.95 -11.47 16.09
N GLU A 106 26.32 -11.44 17.37
CA GLU A 106 27.66 -11.86 17.83
C GLU A 106 27.53 -13.21 18.55
N ARG A 107 27.45 -14.32 17.80
CA ARG A 107 28.00 -15.64 18.16
C ARG A 107 28.34 -16.44 16.91
#